data_AF-A0AAD2WVN0-F1
#
_entry.id   AF-A0AAD2WVN0-F1
#
_cell.length_a   1.000
_cell.length_b   1.000
_cell.length_c   1.000
_cell.angle_alpha   90.00
_cell.angle_beta   90.00
_cell.angle_gamma   90.00
#
_symmetry.space_group_name_H-M   'P 1'
#
loop_
_entity.id
_entity.type
_entity.pdbx_description
1 polymer ?
#
loop_
_entity_poly.entity_id
_entity_poly.type
_entity_poly.pdbx_seq_one_letter_code
_entity_poly.pdbx_strand_id
1 'polypeptide(L)'
;MIYKKILNITLLLLFSLSTQLVSADTNDQMKTGSITIQNKYNNQGIAGGNLLVYQVAQAKDVDGNQVFTLTTPFQGIGIKDDDLTQVNLDSNQAKYVNLLTKAVHKIQPLQTFDNLPAEGIVANNLPQGIYLFIQTKTAQGYELMSPFILSIPKDGKYDITAFEKMSPLNAKPKKEETITPTVAHQTKGKLPFTGQVWWPIPILIMSGLLCLIIALKWRRRRD
;
A
#
# COMPACT_ATOMS: atom_id res chain seq x y z
N MET A 1 -48.02 -64.27 13.50
CA MET A 1 -46.58 -64.07 13.18
C MET A 1 -46.31 -62.89 12.24
N ILE A 2 -47.26 -62.50 11.38
CA ILE A 2 -47.10 -61.41 10.40
C ILE A 2 -47.01 -60.02 11.06
N TYR A 3 -47.84 -59.73 12.07
CA TYR A 3 -47.81 -58.44 12.79
C TYR A 3 -46.49 -58.17 13.53
N LYS A 4 -45.80 -59.19 14.03
CA LYS A 4 -44.50 -59.05 14.70
C LYS A 4 -43.36 -58.73 13.72
N LYS A 5 -43.48 -59.15 12.45
CA LYS A 5 -42.56 -58.80 11.36
C LYS A 5 -42.85 -57.40 10.81
N ILE A 6 -44.11 -57.01 10.69
CA ILE A 6 -44.50 -55.66 10.22
C ILE A 6 -44.11 -54.60 11.26
N LEU A 7 -44.34 -54.87 12.56
CA LEU A 7 -43.96 -53.94 13.65
C LEU A 7 -42.45 -53.65 13.69
N ASN A 8 -41.61 -54.65 13.44
CA ASN A 8 -40.16 -54.47 13.42
C ASN A 8 -39.68 -53.71 12.16
N ILE A 9 -40.40 -53.80 11.04
CA ILE A 9 -40.06 -53.06 9.81
C ILE A 9 -40.52 -51.60 9.91
N THR A 10 -41.66 -51.32 10.57
CA THR A 10 -42.11 -49.95 10.85
C THR A 10 -41.24 -49.24 11.88
N LEU A 11 -40.67 -49.97 12.86
CA LEU A 11 -39.75 -49.40 13.85
C LEU A 11 -38.33 -49.17 13.30
N LEU A 12 -37.90 -49.94 12.29
CA LEU A 12 -36.61 -49.74 11.61
C LEU A 12 -36.65 -48.60 10.58
N LEU A 13 -37.83 -48.24 10.05
CA LEU A 13 -38.01 -47.10 9.14
C LEU A 13 -38.07 -45.74 9.87
N LEU A 14 -38.31 -45.73 11.19
CA LEU A 14 -38.35 -44.52 12.02
C LEU A 14 -36.96 -44.12 12.55
N PHE A 15 -35.93 -44.94 12.32
CA PHE A 15 -34.54 -44.65 12.71
C PHE A 15 -33.70 -44.08 11.55
N SER A 16 -34.29 -43.86 10.38
CA SER A 16 -33.69 -43.06 9.30
C SER A 16 -34.16 -41.60 9.35
N LEU A 17 -34.44 -41.08 10.55
CA LEU A 17 -34.48 -39.64 10.76
C LEU A 17 -33.05 -39.16 10.52
N SER A 18 -32.85 -38.61 9.33
CA SER A 18 -31.73 -37.79 8.94
C SER A 18 -31.30 -36.92 10.12
N THR A 19 -30.25 -37.33 10.82
CA THR A 19 -29.33 -36.37 11.39
C THR A 19 -28.66 -35.73 10.18
N GLN A 20 -29.31 -34.72 9.62
CA GLN A 20 -28.53 -33.60 9.13
C GLN A 20 -27.80 -33.14 10.38
N LEU A 21 -26.56 -33.60 10.52
CA LEU A 21 -25.58 -32.84 11.24
C LEU A 21 -25.64 -31.50 10.54
N VAL A 22 -26.36 -30.55 11.13
CA VAL A 22 -25.95 -29.17 11.02
C VAL A 22 -24.59 -29.22 11.70
N SER A 23 -23.55 -29.48 10.92
CA SER A 23 -22.29 -28.82 11.20
C SER A 23 -22.73 -27.38 11.43
N ALA A 24 -22.46 -26.84 12.61
CA ALA A 24 -22.24 -25.40 12.66
C ALA A 24 -21.11 -25.20 11.65
N ASP A 25 -21.47 -24.98 10.39
CA ASP A 25 -20.66 -24.21 9.49
C ASP A 25 -20.53 -22.91 10.28
N THR A 26 -19.49 -22.80 11.10
CA THR A 26 -18.72 -21.57 11.03
C THR A 26 -18.36 -21.54 9.56
N ASN A 27 -19.22 -20.89 8.77
CA ASN A 27 -18.88 -20.42 7.46
C ASN A 27 -17.82 -19.36 7.71
N ASP A 28 -16.64 -19.80 8.16
CA ASP A 28 -15.35 -19.15 8.06
C ASP A 28 -14.95 -19.18 6.59
N GLN A 29 -15.90 -18.87 5.69
CA GLN A 29 -15.56 -18.22 4.45
C GLN A 29 -14.93 -16.90 4.88
N MET A 30 -13.61 -16.95 5.11
CA MET A 30 -12.79 -15.77 5.20
C MET A 30 -13.09 -14.97 3.95
N LYS A 31 -13.79 -13.85 4.15
CA LYS A 31 -14.19 -12.92 3.10
C LYS A 31 -12.98 -12.64 2.20
N THR A 32 -13.13 -12.81 0.90
CA THR A 32 -12.12 -12.40 -0.07
C THR A 32 -12.25 -10.90 -0.35
N GLY A 33 -11.15 -10.27 -0.74
CA GLY A 33 -11.10 -8.87 -1.18
C GLY A 33 -10.51 -8.73 -2.57
N SER A 34 -10.28 -7.48 -2.96
CA SER A 34 -9.63 -7.12 -4.21
C SER A 34 -8.59 -6.01 -4.00
N ILE A 35 -7.52 -6.06 -4.78
CA ILE A 35 -6.51 -4.99 -4.80
C ILE A 35 -6.46 -4.43 -6.22
N THR A 36 -6.81 -3.16 -6.37
CA THR A 36 -6.65 -2.39 -7.60
C THR A 36 -5.31 -1.68 -7.56
N ILE A 37 -4.44 -1.93 -8.55
CA ILE A 37 -3.13 -1.28 -8.68
C ILE A 37 -3.16 -0.37 -9.90
N GLN A 38 -2.97 0.93 -9.66
CA GLN A 38 -2.90 1.95 -10.71
C GLN A 38 -1.46 2.44 -10.87
N ASN A 39 -0.89 2.19 -12.05
CA ASN A 39 0.49 2.59 -12.36
C ASN A 39 0.46 3.96 -13.01
N LYS A 40 0.95 4.98 -12.29
CA LYS A 40 0.86 6.37 -12.74
C LYS A 40 2.21 7.08 -12.69
N TYR A 41 2.40 7.97 -13.64
CA TYR A 41 3.43 9.01 -13.61
C TYR A 41 2.81 10.33 -14.04
N ASN A 42 2.99 11.40 -13.24
CA ASN A 42 2.36 12.70 -13.47
C ASN A 42 0.84 12.59 -13.77
N ASN A 43 0.13 11.76 -13.00
CA ASN A 43 -1.31 11.46 -13.13
C ASN A 43 -1.75 10.77 -14.43
N GLN A 44 -0.81 10.41 -15.32
CA GLN A 44 -1.09 9.63 -16.52
C GLN A 44 -0.85 8.15 -16.24
N GLY A 45 -1.80 7.33 -16.67
CA GLY A 45 -1.70 5.88 -16.62
C GLY A 45 -0.60 5.37 -17.54
N ILE A 46 0.15 4.37 -17.09
CA ILE A 46 1.24 3.77 -17.85
C ILE A 46 0.88 2.33 -18.19
N ALA A 47 0.85 2.03 -19.48
CA ALA A 47 0.69 0.68 -19.98
C ALA A 47 2.05 -0.01 -20.19
N GLY A 48 2.05 -1.33 -20.08
CA GLY A 48 3.18 -2.20 -20.35
C GLY A 48 3.85 -2.74 -19.09
N GLY A 49 4.73 -3.71 -19.31
CA GLY A 49 5.35 -4.48 -18.23
C GLY A 49 4.39 -5.51 -17.61
N ASN A 50 4.89 -6.29 -16.66
CA ASN A 50 4.11 -7.31 -15.98
C ASN A 50 3.98 -7.03 -14.47
N LEU A 51 3.11 -7.77 -13.80
CA LEU A 51 3.02 -7.74 -12.34
C LEU A 51 2.74 -9.15 -11.81
N LEU A 52 3.51 -9.55 -10.81
CA LEU A 52 3.39 -10.81 -10.11
C LEU A 52 2.86 -10.54 -8.71
N VAL A 53 1.88 -11.34 -8.27
CA VAL A 53 1.25 -11.23 -6.95
C VAL A 53 1.57 -12.49 -6.15
N TYR A 54 2.14 -12.33 -4.98
CA TYR A 54 2.47 -13.43 -4.06
C TYR A 54 1.71 -13.24 -2.75
N GLN A 55 1.06 -14.29 -2.26
CA GLN A 55 0.51 -14.29 -0.90
C GLN A 55 1.63 -14.66 0.07
N VAL A 56 2.03 -13.71 0.91
CA VAL A 56 3.15 -13.89 1.85
C VAL A 56 2.70 -14.36 3.22
N ALA A 57 1.53 -13.90 3.65
CA ALA A 57 0.90 -14.31 4.90
C ALA A 57 -0.59 -14.57 4.70
N GLN A 58 -1.15 -15.47 5.51
CA GLN A 58 -2.58 -15.75 5.59
C GLN A 58 -3.14 -15.16 6.88
N ALA A 59 -4.37 -14.66 6.83
CA ALA A 59 -5.08 -14.28 8.05
C ALA A 59 -5.53 -15.54 8.81
N LYS A 60 -5.56 -15.43 10.13
CA LYS A 60 -6.10 -16.43 11.04
C LYS A 60 -6.89 -15.70 12.12
N ASP A 61 -8.04 -16.25 12.49
CA ASP A 61 -8.76 -15.78 13.67
C ASP A 61 -8.18 -16.46 14.91
N VAL A 62 -7.77 -15.66 15.89
CA VAL A 62 -7.32 -16.10 17.21
C VAL A 62 -8.08 -15.29 18.24
N ASP A 63 -9.00 -15.95 18.94
CA ASP A 63 -9.84 -15.36 19.98
C ASP A 63 -10.65 -14.13 19.52
N GLY A 64 -11.13 -14.14 18.27
CA GLY A 64 -11.88 -13.02 17.67
C GLY A 64 -10.99 -11.88 17.18
N ASN A 65 -9.67 -12.01 17.29
CA ASN A 65 -8.70 -11.09 16.71
C ASN A 65 -8.09 -11.71 15.45
N GLN A 66 -8.12 -10.94 14.37
CA GLN A 66 -7.40 -11.32 13.16
C GLN A 66 -5.90 -11.12 13.36
N VAL A 67 -5.14 -12.20 13.18
CA VAL A 67 -3.68 -12.19 13.14
C VAL A 67 -3.20 -12.69 11.78
N PHE A 68 -2.01 -12.28 11.35
CA PHE A 68 -1.41 -12.77 10.11
C PHE A 68 -0.28 -13.75 10.43
N THR A 69 -0.22 -14.84 9.67
CA THR A 69 0.80 -15.88 9.81
C THR A 69 1.52 -16.06 8.47
N LEU A 70 2.85 -16.02 8.48
CA LEU A 70 3.66 -16.24 7.28
C LEU A 70 3.37 -17.62 6.70
N THR A 71 3.19 -17.66 5.39
CA THR A 71 3.10 -18.93 4.67
C THR A 71 4.47 -19.62 4.63
N THR A 72 4.47 -20.95 4.53
CA THR A 72 5.67 -21.79 4.64
C THR A 72 6.90 -21.28 3.86
N PRO A 73 6.76 -20.82 2.59
CA PRO A 73 7.92 -20.34 1.83
C PRO A 73 8.58 -19.07 2.37
N PHE A 74 7.88 -18.31 3.21
CA PHE A 74 8.37 -17.04 3.79
C PHE A 74 8.71 -17.17 5.28
N GLN A 75 8.61 -18.36 5.86
CA GLN A 75 9.03 -18.58 7.24
C GLN A 75 10.58 -18.58 7.33
N GLY A 76 11.11 -18.11 8.46
CA GLY A 76 12.55 -18.12 8.72
C GLY A 76 13.37 -17.05 7.98
N ILE A 77 12.74 -16.14 7.24
CA ILE A 77 13.42 -15.05 6.51
C ILE A 77 13.79 -13.84 7.40
N GLY A 78 13.57 -13.94 8.71
CA GLY A 78 13.80 -12.86 9.67
C GLY A 78 12.61 -11.92 9.89
N ILE A 79 11.40 -12.32 9.47
CA ILE A 79 10.13 -11.71 9.85
C ILE A 79 9.40 -12.72 10.76
N LYS A 80 8.85 -12.26 11.89
CA LYS A 80 8.04 -13.08 12.79
C LYS A 80 6.56 -12.81 12.56
N ASP A 81 5.70 -13.78 12.86
CA ASP A 81 4.26 -13.62 12.73
C ASP A 81 3.72 -12.49 13.62
N ASP A 82 4.23 -12.38 14.86
CA ASP A 82 3.88 -11.30 15.81
C ASP A 82 4.25 -9.90 15.28
N ASP A 83 5.19 -9.81 14.34
CA ASP A 83 5.59 -8.54 13.74
C ASP A 83 4.65 -8.12 12.59
N LEU A 84 3.75 -8.99 12.12
CA LEU A 84 2.84 -8.73 10.98
C LEU A 84 1.61 -7.89 11.35
N THR A 85 1.80 -6.84 12.14
CA THR A 85 0.76 -5.85 12.44
C THR A 85 0.73 -4.74 11.39
N GLN A 86 -0.41 -4.10 11.17
CA GLN A 86 -0.51 -3.00 10.17
C GLN A 86 0.51 -1.88 10.44
N VAL A 87 0.70 -1.51 11.71
CA VAL A 87 1.68 -0.50 12.14
C VAL A 87 3.10 -0.86 11.67
N ASN A 88 3.49 -2.12 11.82
CA ASN A 88 4.81 -2.58 11.40
C ASN A 88 4.90 -2.72 9.88
N LEU A 89 3.84 -3.15 9.20
CA LEU A 89 3.81 -3.22 7.73
C LEU A 89 4.02 -1.84 7.11
N ASP A 90 3.39 -0.81 7.67
CA ASP A 90 3.56 0.58 7.20
C ASP A 90 4.93 1.15 7.61
N SER A 91 5.39 0.93 8.85
CA SER A 91 6.64 1.53 9.36
C SER A 91 7.91 0.84 8.83
N ASN A 92 7.86 -0.45 8.54
CA ASN A 92 9.01 -1.26 8.14
C ASN A 92 8.91 -1.80 6.70
N GLN A 93 8.05 -1.20 5.87
CA GLN A 93 7.72 -1.71 4.54
C GLN A 93 8.96 -2.05 3.70
N ALA A 94 9.93 -1.13 3.63
CA ALA A 94 11.16 -1.31 2.84
C ALA A 94 11.99 -2.53 3.30
N LYS A 95 12.07 -2.77 4.62
CA LYS A 95 12.79 -3.92 5.18
C LYS A 95 12.07 -5.22 4.82
N TYR A 96 10.77 -5.29 5.02
CA TYR A 96 10.00 -6.51 4.75
C TYR A 96 9.96 -6.83 3.26
N VAL A 97 9.73 -5.84 2.40
CA VAL A 97 9.79 -5.99 0.96
C VAL A 97 11.14 -6.59 0.52
N ASN A 98 12.27 -6.06 1.02
CA ASN A 98 13.60 -6.58 0.68
C ASN A 98 13.79 -8.06 1.10
N LEU A 99 13.32 -8.44 2.28
CA LEU A 99 13.40 -9.84 2.74
C LEU A 99 12.51 -10.76 1.92
N LEU A 100 11.27 -10.35 1.66
CA LEU A 100 10.28 -11.15 0.91
C LEU A 100 10.69 -11.32 -0.55
N THR A 101 11.16 -10.24 -1.21
CA THR A 101 11.64 -10.29 -2.60
C THR A 101 12.84 -11.22 -2.78
N LYS A 102 13.71 -11.37 -1.76
CA LYS A 102 14.78 -12.37 -1.79
C LYS A 102 14.24 -13.80 -1.73
N ALA A 103 13.14 -14.02 -1.02
CA ALA A 103 12.55 -15.35 -0.83
C ALA A 103 11.76 -15.86 -2.06
N VAL A 104 11.25 -14.98 -2.95
CA VAL A 104 10.34 -15.39 -4.05
C VAL A 104 10.97 -16.19 -5.19
N HIS A 105 12.29 -16.31 -5.28
CA HIS A 105 12.99 -16.91 -6.43
C HIS A 105 12.57 -18.36 -6.80
N LYS A 106 11.90 -19.08 -5.89
CA LYS A 106 11.42 -20.46 -6.11
C LYS A 106 9.91 -20.64 -5.88
N ILE A 107 9.18 -19.53 -5.76
CA ILE A 107 7.77 -19.52 -5.38
C ILE A 107 6.95 -19.20 -6.63
N GLN A 108 5.86 -19.93 -6.85
CA GLN A 108 4.91 -19.57 -7.90
C GLN A 108 4.05 -18.38 -7.44
N PRO A 109 3.85 -17.36 -8.29
CA PRO A 109 2.89 -16.30 -8.00
C PRO A 109 1.48 -16.86 -7.83
N LEU A 110 0.71 -16.28 -6.92
CA LEU A 110 -0.72 -16.54 -6.79
C LEU A 110 -1.47 -16.05 -8.04
N GLN A 111 -1.10 -14.88 -8.54
CA GLN A 111 -1.65 -14.31 -9.78
C GLN A 111 -0.51 -13.66 -10.59
N THR A 112 -0.66 -13.70 -11.91
CA THR A 112 0.28 -13.11 -12.87
C THR A 112 -0.48 -12.25 -13.86
N PHE A 113 0.00 -11.03 -14.07
CA PHE A 113 -0.47 -10.10 -15.09
C PHE A 113 0.65 -9.87 -16.09
N ASP A 114 0.59 -10.49 -17.26
CA ASP A 114 1.68 -10.40 -18.25
C ASP A 114 1.80 -9.03 -18.92
N ASN A 115 0.72 -8.26 -18.92
CA ASN A 115 0.66 -6.91 -19.46
C ASN A 115 -0.25 -6.02 -18.59
N LEU A 116 0.31 -4.91 -18.11
CA LEU A 116 -0.44 -3.89 -17.36
C LEU A 116 -1.10 -2.90 -18.33
N PRO A 117 -2.43 -2.69 -18.30
CA PRO A 117 -3.07 -1.63 -19.06
C PRO A 117 -2.87 -0.26 -18.37
N ALA A 118 -3.14 0.84 -19.10
CA ALA A 118 -2.91 2.19 -18.58
C ALA A 118 -3.81 2.52 -17.38
N GLU A 119 -4.99 1.92 -17.32
CA GLU A 119 -5.97 2.09 -16.23
C GLU A 119 -5.54 1.38 -14.95
N GLY A 120 -4.58 0.46 -15.03
CA GLY A 120 -4.17 -0.41 -13.93
C GLY A 120 -4.85 -1.78 -13.97
N ILE A 121 -4.52 -2.64 -13.01
CA ILE A 121 -5.09 -3.99 -12.90
C ILE A 121 -5.88 -4.15 -11.61
N VAL A 122 -6.72 -5.18 -11.57
CA VAL A 122 -7.42 -5.60 -10.35
C VAL A 122 -7.08 -7.06 -10.06
N ALA A 123 -6.41 -7.29 -8.94
CA ALA A 123 -6.20 -8.62 -8.38
C ALA A 123 -7.42 -9.00 -7.53
N ASN A 124 -8.27 -9.85 -8.10
CA ASN A 124 -9.57 -10.23 -7.53
C ASN A 124 -9.49 -11.52 -6.72
N ASN A 125 -10.53 -11.75 -5.91
CA ASN A 125 -10.73 -12.99 -5.15
C ASN A 125 -9.53 -13.34 -4.27
N LEU A 126 -8.89 -12.32 -3.68
CA LEU A 126 -7.75 -12.49 -2.80
C LEU A 126 -8.25 -12.84 -1.39
N PRO A 127 -7.87 -13.98 -0.82
CA PRO A 127 -8.16 -14.29 0.58
C PRO A 127 -7.60 -13.22 1.54
N GLN A 128 -8.02 -13.25 2.79
CA GLN A 128 -7.41 -12.37 3.79
C GLN A 128 -5.94 -12.77 4.01
N GLY A 129 -5.06 -11.79 4.03
CA GLY A 129 -3.62 -12.04 4.06
C GLY A 129 -2.80 -10.82 3.69
N ILE A 130 -1.49 -11.03 3.60
CA ILE A 130 -0.54 -10.02 3.15
C ILE A 130 -0.02 -10.46 1.78
N TYR A 131 0.08 -9.51 0.87
CA TYR A 131 0.45 -9.72 -0.52
C TYR A 131 1.68 -8.90 -0.88
N LEU A 132 2.58 -9.50 -1.65
CA LEU A 132 3.75 -8.85 -2.24
C LEU A 132 3.56 -8.74 -3.75
N PHE A 133 3.81 -7.55 -4.27
CA PHE A 133 3.71 -7.23 -5.69
C PHE A 133 5.10 -6.96 -6.25
N ILE A 134 5.44 -7.64 -7.35
CA ILE A 134 6.75 -7.53 -8.02
C ILE A 134 6.55 -7.36 -9.52
N GLN A 135 7.19 -6.36 -10.10
CA GLN A 135 7.35 -6.23 -11.54
C GLN A 135 8.69 -6.84 -11.98
N THR A 136 8.69 -7.65 -13.04
CA THR A 136 9.92 -8.25 -13.61
C THR A 136 10.20 -7.85 -15.06
N LYS A 137 9.21 -7.28 -15.75
CA LYS A 137 9.28 -6.70 -17.09
C LYS A 137 8.85 -5.24 -17.00
N THR A 138 9.68 -4.33 -17.49
CA THR A 138 9.40 -2.89 -17.48
C THR A 138 8.31 -2.49 -18.48
N ALA A 139 7.64 -1.37 -18.19
CA ALA A 139 6.94 -0.63 -19.22
C ALA A 139 7.97 0.11 -20.11
N GLN A 140 7.66 0.28 -21.40
CA GLN A 140 8.57 0.92 -22.33
C GLN A 140 8.87 2.37 -21.90
N GLY A 141 10.16 2.70 -21.71
CA GLY A 141 10.59 4.04 -21.29
C GLY A 141 10.55 4.29 -19.78
N TYR A 142 10.18 3.30 -18.97
CA TYR A 142 10.10 3.40 -17.51
C TYR A 142 10.99 2.36 -16.82
N GLU A 143 11.41 2.70 -15.60
CA GLU A 143 12.06 1.80 -14.66
C GLU A 143 11.06 0.76 -14.15
N LEU A 144 11.59 -0.31 -13.53
CA LEU A 144 10.76 -1.26 -12.79
C LEU A 144 10.08 -0.54 -11.62
N MET A 145 8.81 -0.84 -11.41
CA MET A 145 8.12 -0.49 -10.19
C MET A 145 8.83 -1.13 -9.01
N SER A 146 9.11 -0.31 -7.99
CA SER A 146 9.60 -0.79 -6.70
C SER A 146 8.59 -1.81 -6.14
N PRO A 147 9.04 -3.00 -5.70
CA PRO A 147 8.14 -3.94 -5.07
C PRO A 147 7.49 -3.36 -3.81
N PHE A 148 6.28 -3.80 -3.50
CA PHE A 148 5.51 -3.28 -2.37
C PHE A 148 4.61 -4.37 -1.78
N ILE A 149 4.18 -4.15 -0.55
CA ILE A 149 3.27 -5.05 0.17
C ILE A 149 1.97 -4.36 0.55
N LEU A 150 0.87 -5.11 0.52
CA LEU A 150 -0.46 -4.68 0.98
C LEU A 150 -1.15 -5.82 1.73
N SER A 151 -1.99 -5.47 2.70
CA SER A 151 -2.76 -6.42 3.51
C SER A 151 -4.24 -6.38 3.12
N ILE A 152 -4.93 -7.51 3.23
CA ILE A 152 -6.39 -7.63 3.16
C ILE A 152 -6.86 -8.30 4.46
N PRO A 153 -7.75 -7.65 5.23
CA PRO A 153 -8.19 -6.26 5.07
C PRO A 153 -7.06 -5.27 5.43
N LYS A 154 -7.14 -4.06 4.86
CA LYS A 154 -6.38 -2.89 5.32
C LYS A 154 -7.36 -1.90 5.94
N ASP A 155 -7.17 -1.56 7.22
CA ASP A 155 -8.05 -0.66 7.97
C ASP A 155 -9.54 -1.06 7.88
N GLY A 156 -9.81 -2.37 7.93
CA GLY A 156 -11.16 -2.94 7.81
C GLY A 156 -11.74 -2.99 6.39
N LYS A 157 -11.01 -2.50 5.37
CA LYS A 157 -11.43 -2.54 3.97
C LYS A 157 -10.86 -3.76 3.24
N TYR A 158 -11.72 -4.39 2.44
CA TYR A 158 -11.38 -5.56 1.63
C TYR A 158 -11.05 -5.20 0.18
N ASP A 159 -11.64 -4.12 -0.31
CA ASP A 159 -11.32 -3.55 -1.62
C ASP A 159 -10.38 -2.36 -1.44
N ILE A 160 -9.17 -2.50 -1.96
CA ILE A 160 -8.07 -1.57 -1.73
C ILE A 160 -7.61 -1.03 -3.08
N THR A 161 -7.41 0.27 -3.16
CA THR A 161 -6.80 0.92 -4.33
C THR A 161 -5.44 1.47 -3.94
N ALA A 162 -4.40 1.01 -4.64
CA ALA A 162 -3.04 1.48 -4.49
C ALA A 162 -2.60 2.26 -5.74
N PHE A 163 -1.92 3.38 -5.50
CA PHE A 163 -1.37 4.23 -6.55
C PHE A 163 0.15 4.08 -6.54
N GLU A 164 0.65 3.23 -7.42
CA GLU A 164 2.07 2.94 -7.48
C GLU A 164 2.77 3.87 -8.46
N LYS A 165 3.86 4.45 -7.98
CA LYS A 165 4.61 5.47 -8.71
C LYS A 165 5.69 4.82 -9.56
N MET A 166 5.63 5.12 -10.85
CA MET A 166 6.68 4.75 -11.80
C MET A 166 7.69 5.88 -11.97
N SER A 167 8.91 5.54 -12.38
CA SER A 167 9.97 6.49 -12.73
C SER A 167 10.34 6.31 -14.21
N PRO A 168 10.41 7.36 -15.04
CA PRO A 168 10.87 7.22 -16.42
C PRO A 168 12.40 7.09 -16.45
N LEU A 169 12.93 6.23 -17.33
CA LEU A 169 14.36 5.90 -17.41
C LEU A 169 15.27 7.12 -17.66
N ASN A 170 14.73 8.17 -18.27
CA ASN A 170 15.46 9.40 -18.61
C ASN A 170 14.99 10.62 -17.78
N ALA A 171 14.31 10.42 -16.65
CA ALA A 171 14.06 11.54 -15.74
C ALA A 171 15.40 12.08 -15.23
N LYS A 172 15.68 13.36 -15.52
CA LYS A 172 16.62 14.13 -14.69
C LYS A 172 16.16 14.00 -13.23
N PRO A 173 17.09 13.85 -12.25
CA PRO A 173 16.74 13.58 -10.86
C PRO A 173 15.72 14.61 -10.37
N LYS A 174 14.52 14.12 -10.04
CA LYS A 174 13.43 14.95 -9.52
C LYS A 174 13.78 15.32 -8.09
N LYS A 175 14.24 16.56 -7.90
CA LYS A 175 14.30 17.20 -6.59
C LYS A 175 12.89 17.13 -5.99
N GLU A 176 12.76 16.60 -4.78
CA GLU A 176 11.52 16.57 -4.02
C GLU A 176 10.88 17.96 -4.00
N GLU A 177 9.73 18.09 -4.65
CA GLU A 177 8.89 19.27 -4.58
C GLU A 177 7.89 19.07 -3.43
N THR A 178 8.18 19.76 -2.33
CA THR A 178 7.25 20.05 -1.26
C THR A 178 5.98 20.70 -1.83
N ILE A 179 4.85 20.06 -1.58
CA ILE A 179 3.49 20.52 -1.89
C ILE A 179 3.20 21.92 -1.32
N THR A 180 2.78 22.86 -2.18
CA THR A 180 1.98 24.03 -1.80
C THR A 180 1.02 24.37 -2.97
N PRO A 181 -0.28 24.63 -2.73
CA PRO A 181 -1.31 24.60 -3.78
C PRO A 181 -1.23 25.83 -4.71
N THR A 182 -1.33 25.59 -6.02
CA THR A 182 -1.34 26.62 -7.08
C THR A 182 -2.76 26.91 -7.55
N VAL A 183 -3.18 28.19 -7.51
CA VAL A 183 -4.27 28.73 -8.33
C VAL A 183 -3.66 29.35 -9.59
N ALA A 184 -4.23 29.00 -10.74
CA ALA A 184 -3.82 29.35 -12.09
C ALA A 184 -3.81 30.86 -12.40
N HIS A 185 -2.92 31.36 -13.28
CA HIS A 185 -3.15 31.51 -14.73
C HIS A 185 -2.05 32.33 -15.45
N GLN A 186 -1.83 32.01 -16.73
CA GLN A 186 -1.41 32.84 -17.89
C GLN A 186 0.11 32.92 -18.29
N THR A 187 0.41 32.12 -19.32
CA THR A 187 1.20 32.39 -20.54
C THR A 187 1.87 33.76 -20.76
N LYS A 188 3.21 33.79 -20.85
CA LYS A 188 4.01 34.25 -22.01
C LYS A 188 5.52 34.09 -21.75
N GLY A 189 6.27 33.70 -22.77
CA GLY A 189 7.65 33.24 -22.65
C GLY A 189 8.71 34.28 -22.25
N LYS A 190 9.66 33.83 -21.43
CA LYS A 190 11.13 33.99 -21.50
C LYS A 190 11.75 33.34 -20.25
N LEU A 191 12.73 32.46 -20.41
CA LEU A 191 13.61 31.96 -19.34
C LEU A 191 14.79 32.94 -19.11
N PRO A 192 15.63 32.78 -18.07
CA PRO A 192 15.33 32.60 -16.64
C PRO A 192 16.14 33.59 -15.75
N PHE A 193 15.79 33.63 -14.46
CA PHE A 193 16.61 34.03 -13.29
C PHE A 193 17.62 35.18 -13.42
N THR A 194 17.33 36.31 -12.76
CA THR A 194 18.36 37.07 -12.03
C THR A 194 17.77 37.74 -10.79
N GLY A 195 18.32 37.36 -9.63
CA GLY A 195 18.60 38.27 -8.52
C GLY A 195 17.45 39.14 -8.01
N GLN A 196 16.39 38.52 -7.47
CA GLN A 196 15.50 39.21 -6.55
C GLN A 196 16.25 39.49 -5.24
N VAL A 197 16.87 40.67 -5.29
CA VAL A 197 17.73 41.36 -4.36
C VAL A 197 17.20 41.27 -2.91
N TRP A 198 18.06 40.82 -2.00
CA TRP A 198 18.21 41.26 -0.61
C TRP A 198 17.12 42.20 -0.01
N TRP A 199 15.95 41.68 0.33
CA TRP A 199 15.00 42.32 1.26
C TRP A 199 14.61 41.25 2.29
N PRO A 200 14.83 41.43 3.61
CA PRO A 200 14.55 42.63 4.42
C PRO A 200 15.79 43.31 5.05
N ILE A 201 17.01 42.82 4.77
CA ILE A 201 18.23 43.19 5.51
C ILE A 201 18.66 44.67 5.31
N PRO A 202 18.62 45.26 4.10
CA PRO A 202 18.95 46.68 3.91
C PRO A 202 18.04 47.65 4.66
N ILE A 203 16.74 47.36 4.69
CA ILE A 203 15.75 48.16 5.43
C ILE A 203 16.07 48.12 6.93
N LEU A 204 16.45 46.94 7.43
CA LEU A 204 16.79 46.75 8.82
C LEU A 204 18.07 47.50 9.21
N ILE A 205 19.09 47.50 8.35
CA ILE A 205 20.35 48.23 8.59
C ILE A 205 20.11 49.75 8.61
N MET A 206 19.33 50.27 7.66
CA MET A 206 18.99 51.69 7.61
C MET A 206 18.15 52.12 8.82
N SER A 207 17.22 51.28 9.26
CA SER A 207 16.42 51.50 10.47
C SER A 207 17.28 51.51 11.74
N GLY A 208 18.21 50.57 11.87
CA GLY A 208 19.13 50.48 13.01
C GLY A 208 20.04 51.70 13.15
N LEU A 209 20.62 52.17 12.03
CA LEU A 209 21.46 53.38 12.04
C LEU A 209 20.67 54.64 12.42
N LEU A 210 19.42 54.75 11.96
CA LEU A 210 18.56 55.88 12.32
C LEU A 210 18.28 55.91 13.83
N CYS A 211 18.00 54.77 14.44
CA CYS A 211 17.82 54.66 15.90
C CYS A 211 19.08 55.07 16.68
N LEU A 212 20.27 54.66 16.23
CA LEU A 212 21.54 55.04 16.87
C LEU A 212 21.80 56.55 16.81
N ILE A 213 21.51 57.19 15.67
CA ILE A 213 21.67 58.65 15.53
C ILE A 213 20.72 59.40 16.46
N ILE A 214 19.46 58.95 16.57
CA ILE A 214 18.47 59.55 17.48
C ILE A 214 18.90 59.38 18.93
N ALA A 215 19.39 58.19 19.31
CA ALA A 215 19.89 57.91 20.66
C ALA A 215 21.08 58.81 21.03
N LEU A 216 22.04 59.01 20.13
CA LEU A 216 23.17 59.91 20.36
C LEU A 216 22.74 61.38 20.45
N LYS A 217 21.77 61.80 19.63
CA LYS A 217 21.21 63.16 19.69
C LYS A 217 20.42 63.41 20.97
N TRP A 218 19.76 62.40 21.52
CA TRP A 218 19.08 62.47 22.82
C TRP A 218 20.05 62.44 23.99
N ARG A 219 21.20 61.77 23.86
CA ARG A 219 22.28 61.81 24.87
C ARG A 219 22.90 63.20 24.95
N ARG A 220 23.24 63.80 23.81
CA ARG A 220 23.84 65.15 23.74
C ARG A 220 22.88 66.29 24.13
N ARG A 221 21.59 66.03 24.31
CA ARG A 221 20.61 67.00 24.86
C ARG A 221 20.41 66.85 26.38
N ARG A 222 20.94 65.78 26.99
CA ARG A 222 20.85 65.50 28.42
C ARG A 222 22.15 65.79 29.18
N ASP A 223 23.23 66.06 28.45
CA ASP A 223 24.46 66.70 28.93
C ASP A 223 24.41 68.20 28.57
#